data_AF-A0A950Y8L4-F1
#
_entry.id   AF-A0A950Y8L4-F1
#
_cell.length_a   1.000
_cell.length_b   1.000
_cell.length_c   1.000
_cell.angle_alpha   90.00
_cell.angle_beta   90.00
_cell.angle_gamma   90.00
#
_symmetry.space_group_name_H-M   'P 1'
#
loop_
_entity.id
_entity.type
_entity.pdbx_description
1 polymer ?
#
loop_
_entity_poly.entity_id
_entity_poly.type
_entity_poly.pdbx_seq_one_letter_code
_entity_poly.pdbx_strand_id
1 'polypeptide(L)'
;GADPLAQTCVIVSLEMLDRMLDAMEIPQDEPPAPRVGLFRTAELFNLHPECLAEVTSEGPYYQERYEEARWSAGKFELDRPRWQLDLLREAEKEYCINTGETMRGWQRVGLAKFCRNLALVERQIIPGIYDLTLGARSLVDDNYAYEVWQMANRFSVQQTEDPPLETLNISGDQVWLRTRKLRIRRRLPRMKQMLRPRLLKRRKRENFKGEWASQTHGGSICSYPPEDLLIENYGRFLKRYAKATVSEERSRVEPFTTSTLDGIDLRETVRNWHEGRLYVRELGRFSGDIGALIVIFDEDKNDRYRYLTTWLGEHQNESDMAFYSTEPFEHIVGPGIGRAEYGGLLMTLPPRRMYDVWNDSDYDLAESKAERLLMAGLDYSMERHVLYIATKPPRSMFRQLAARVNRQIVYIPIGQLSPVKLKKIRVVHVLDSRTRRKEAADYIW
;
A
#
# COMPACT_ATOMS: atom_id res chain seq x y z
N GLY A 1 -42.09 -25.44 -19.57
CA GLY A 1 -41.24 -26.56 -19.12
C GLY A 1 -41.82 -27.10 -17.84
N ALA A 2 -42.35 -28.32 -17.86
CA ALA A 2 -42.70 -29.09 -16.67
C ALA A 2 -42.92 -30.53 -17.15
N ASP A 3 -41.86 -31.15 -17.67
CA ASP A 3 -41.86 -32.59 -17.88
C ASP A 3 -41.50 -33.24 -16.53
N PRO A 4 -42.44 -33.90 -15.84
CA PRO A 4 -42.19 -34.52 -14.54
C PRO A 4 -41.22 -35.71 -14.63
N LEU A 5 -40.93 -36.20 -15.84
CA LEU A 5 -39.99 -37.28 -16.10
C LEU A 5 -38.59 -36.77 -16.47
N ALA A 6 -38.40 -35.45 -16.61
CA ALA A 6 -37.09 -34.89 -16.89
C ALA A 6 -36.14 -35.11 -15.71
N GLN A 7 -34.97 -35.70 -15.99
CA GLN A 7 -33.90 -35.79 -15.00
C GLN A 7 -33.51 -34.37 -14.56
N THR A 8 -33.85 -34.04 -13.31
CA THR A 8 -33.69 -32.69 -12.76
C THR A 8 -32.74 -32.75 -11.59
N CYS A 9 -31.68 -31.94 -11.65
CA CYS A 9 -30.79 -31.71 -10.52
C CYS A 9 -31.25 -30.45 -9.76
N VAL A 10 -31.58 -30.61 -8.48
CA VAL A 10 -32.04 -29.53 -7.60
C VAL A 10 -30.95 -29.26 -6.56
N ILE A 11 -30.58 -27.99 -6.40
CA ILE A 11 -29.65 -27.54 -5.36
C ILE A 11 -30.49 -26.98 -4.23
N VAL A 12 -30.28 -27.50 -3.02
CA VAL A 12 -31.03 -27.09 -1.83
C VAL A 12 -30.10 -26.68 -0.71
N SER A 13 -30.59 -25.80 0.17
CA SER A 13 -29.83 -25.41 1.35
C SER A 13 -29.65 -26.62 2.26
N LEU A 14 -28.51 -26.72 2.94
CA LEU A 14 -28.19 -27.87 3.78
C LEU A 14 -29.23 -28.07 4.90
N GLU A 15 -29.83 -26.99 5.39
CA GLU A 15 -30.92 -27.00 6.37
C GLU A 15 -32.20 -27.71 5.89
N MET A 16 -32.38 -27.84 4.57
CA MET A 16 -33.53 -28.52 3.96
C MET A 16 -33.26 -30.00 3.68
N LEU A 17 -32.02 -30.46 3.80
CA LEU A 17 -31.61 -31.81 3.39
C LEU A 17 -32.43 -32.90 4.07
N ASP A 18 -32.48 -32.90 5.41
CA ASP A 18 -33.17 -33.94 6.17
C ASP A 18 -34.67 -33.99 5.83
N ARG A 19 -35.33 -32.82 5.81
CA ARG A 19 -36.75 -32.72 5.46
C ARG A 19 -37.05 -33.16 4.04
N MET A 20 -36.13 -32.91 3.10
CA MET A 20 -36.27 -33.35 1.73
C MET A 20 -36.09 -34.86 1.60
N LEU A 21 -35.11 -35.44 2.30
CA LEU A 21 -34.93 -36.89 2.31
C LEU A 21 -36.18 -37.57 2.90
N ASP A 22 -36.69 -37.07 4.02
CA ASP A 22 -37.95 -37.56 4.61
C ASP A 22 -39.13 -37.46 3.62
N ALA A 23 -39.24 -36.32 2.91
CA ALA A 23 -40.29 -36.10 1.92
C ALA A 23 -40.13 -36.98 0.65
N MET A 24 -38.93 -37.45 0.34
CA MET A 24 -38.66 -38.35 -0.78
C MET A 24 -38.99 -39.81 -0.48
N GLU A 25 -39.06 -40.21 0.80
CA GLU A 25 -39.38 -41.59 1.18
C GLU A 25 -40.88 -41.92 1.08
N ILE A 26 -41.77 -40.92 1.23
CA ILE A 26 -43.22 -41.11 1.27
C ILE A 26 -43.89 -40.10 0.32
N PRO A 27 -44.76 -40.52 -0.62
CA PRO A 27 -45.57 -39.60 -1.41
C PRO A 27 -46.34 -38.66 -0.48
N GLN A 28 -46.02 -37.37 -0.53
CA GLN A 28 -46.67 -36.36 0.30
C GLN A 28 -48.00 -35.96 -0.36
N ASP A 29 -49.04 -35.84 0.46
CA ASP A 29 -50.29 -35.20 0.03
C ASP A 29 -50.02 -33.72 -0.31
N GLU A 30 -50.83 -33.16 -1.22
CA GLU A 30 -50.75 -31.75 -1.57
C GLU A 30 -50.85 -30.90 -0.27
N PRO A 31 -49.89 -30.00 0.00
CA PRO A 31 -49.88 -29.25 1.24
C PRO A 31 -51.16 -28.41 1.36
N PRO A 32 -51.81 -28.39 2.54
CA PRO A 32 -53.05 -27.64 2.71
C PRO A 32 -52.80 -26.15 2.45
N ALA A 33 -53.76 -25.51 1.76
CA ALA A 33 -53.68 -24.10 1.46
C ALA A 33 -53.40 -23.29 2.74
N PRO A 34 -52.46 -22.33 2.71
CA PRO A 34 -52.07 -21.59 3.91
C PRO A 34 -53.28 -20.90 4.55
N ARG A 35 -53.41 -21.05 5.88
CA ARG A 35 -54.55 -20.51 6.66
C ARG A 35 -54.70 -18.99 6.58
N VAL A 36 -53.64 -18.28 6.18
CA VAL A 36 -53.62 -16.84 5.94
C VAL A 36 -53.03 -16.63 4.55
N GLY A 37 -53.89 -16.34 3.57
CA GLY A 37 -53.44 -15.80 2.29
C GLY A 37 -52.99 -14.36 2.50
N LEU A 38 -51.74 -14.15 2.94
CA LEU A 38 -51.15 -12.81 3.04
C LEU A 38 -51.21 -12.07 1.69
N PHE A 39 -51.23 -12.82 0.59
CA PHE A 39 -51.38 -12.32 -0.77
C PHE A 39 -52.44 -13.18 -1.49
N ARG A 40 -53.50 -12.55 -2.03
CA ARG A 40 -54.55 -13.24 -2.80
C ARG A 40 -54.11 -13.57 -4.23
N THR A 41 -53.07 -12.90 -4.71
CA THR A 41 -52.49 -13.03 -6.06
C THR A 41 -50.99 -12.84 -5.94
N ALA A 42 -50.20 -13.75 -6.53
CA ALA A 42 -48.76 -13.58 -6.68
C ALA A 42 -48.50 -12.95 -8.06
N GLU A 43 -47.77 -11.84 -8.09
CA GLU A 43 -47.35 -11.18 -9.32
C GLU A 43 -45.89 -11.53 -9.60
N LEU A 44 -45.59 -11.80 -10.88
CA LEU A 44 -44.23 -12.12 -11.33
C LEU A 44 -43.60 -10.86 -11.89
N PHE A 45 -42.40 -10.55 -11.41
CA PHE A 45 -41.58 -9.43 -11.86
C PHE A 45 -40.22 -9.95 -12.33
N ASN A 46 -39.64 -9.26 -13.30
CA ASN A 46 -38.23 -9.43 -13.61
C ASN A 46 -37.39 -8.50 -12.72
N LEU A 47 -36.22 -8.93 -12.28
CA LEU A 47 -35.31 -8.08 -11.50
C LEU A 47 -34.34 -7.36 -12.43
N HIS A 48 -34.06 -6.10 -12.17
CA HIS A 48 -33.04 -5.39 -12.95
C HIS A 48 -31.65 -6.03 -12.71
N PRO A 49 -30.82 -6.23 -13.75
CA PRO A 49 -29.51 -6.87 -13.59
C PRO A 49 -28.64 -6.24 -12.51
N GLU A 50 -28.75 -4.92 -12.29
CA GLU A 50 -27.96 -4.21 -11.26
C GLU A 50 -28.31 -4.56 -9.81
N CYS A 51 -29.50 -5.10 -9.54
CA CYS A 51 -29.94 -5.41 -8.17
C CYS A 51 -29.78 -6.87 -7.75
N LEU A 52 -29.39 -7.75 -8.68
CA LEU A 52 -29.40 -9.19 -8.42
C LEU A 52 -28.51 -9.57 -7.23
N ALA A 53 -27.29 -9.03 -7.14
CA ALA A 53 -26.36 -9.29 -6.03
C ALA A 53 -26.85 -8.75 -4.68
N GLU A 54 -27.78 -7.80 -4.66
CA GLU A 54 -28.41 -7.32 -3.42
C GLU A 54 -29.60 -8.19 -2.99
N VAL A 55 -30.36 -8.69 -3.97
CA VAL A 55 -31.64 -9.37 -3.75
C VAL A 55 -31.48 -10.88 -3.64
N THR A 56 -30.46 -11.47 -4.27
CA THR A 56 -30.22 -12.90 -4.24
C THR A 56 -29.42 -13.33 -3.02
N SER A 57 -29.78 -14.47 -2.40
CA SER A 57 -29.04 -15.03 -1.27
C SER A 57 -27.62 -15.44 -1.66
N GLU A 58 -27.46 -15.89 -2.90
CA GLU A 58 -26.20 -16.34 -3.49
C GLU A 58 -25.87 -15.51 -4.71
N GLY A 59 -24.59 -15.16 -4.85
CA GLY A 59 -24.16 -14.26 -5.91
C GLY A 59 -24.53 -14.75 -7.31
N PRO A 60 -25.09 -13.88 -8.17
CA PRO A 60 -25.51 -14.27 -9.52
C PRO A 60 -24.38 -14.92 -10.34
N TYR A 61 -23.14 -14.47 -10.15
CA TYR A 61 -21.96 -15.11 -10.74
C TYR A 61 -21.86 -16.60 -10.41
N TYR A 62 -22.20 -16.99 -9.19
CA TYR A 62 -22.21 -18.39 -8.78
C TYR A 62 -23.45 -19.13 -9.23
N GLN A 63 -24.61 -18.46 -9.29
CA GLN A 63 -25.82 -19.05 -9.85
C GLN A 63 -25.60 -19.48 -11.30
N GLU A 64 -24.91 -18.66 -12.09
CA GLU A 64 -24.56 -19.02 -13.46
C GLU A 64 -23.72 -20.31 -13.53
N ARG A 65 -22.70 -20.44 -12.67
CA ARG A 65 -21.88 -21.67 -12.57
C ARG A 65 -22.69 -22.89 -12.16
N TYR A 66 -23.68 -22.70 -11.28
CA TYR A 66 -24.60 -23.77 -10.89
C TYR A 66 -25.51 -24.19 -12.04
N GLU A 67 -26.00 -23.23 -12.84
CA GLU A 67 -26.79 -23.54 -14.03
C GLU A 67 -25.92 -24.28 -15.07
N GLU A 68 -24.72 -23.80 -15.38
CA GLU A 68 -23.74 -24.49 -16.25
C GLU A 68 -23.50 -25.95 -15.80
N ALA A 69 -23.34 -26.15 -14.49
CA ALA A 69 -23.18 -27.46 -13.89
C ALA A 69 -24.42 -28.35 -14.05
N ARG A 70 -25.64 -27.78 -14.00
CA ARG A 70 -26.89 -28.53 -14.17
C ARG A 70 -26.96 -29.22 -15.52
N TRP A 71 -26.46 -28.61 -16.60
CA TRP A 71 -26.37 -29.25 -17.92
C TRP A 71 -25.39 -30.44 -17.98
N SER A 72 -24.50 -30.57 -16.99
CA SER A 72 -23.44 -31.58 -16.93
C SER A 72 -23.40 -32.33 -15.59
N ALA A 73 -24.58 -32.52 -14.97
CA ALA A 73 -24.74 -32.99 -13.59
C ALA A 73 -23.92 -34.25 -13.22
N GLY A 74 -23.70 -35.18 -14.17
CA GLY A 74 -22.90 -36.40 -13.93
C GLY A 74 -21.39 -36.20 -13.74
N LYS A 75 -20.86 -34.97 -13.91
CA LYS A 75 -19.43 -34.63 -13.75
C LYS A 75 -19.20 -33.46 -12.80
N PHE A 76 -20.21 -33.07 -12.02
CA PHE A 76 -20.14 -31.87 -11.22
C PHE A 76 -19.26 -32.04 -9.97
N GLU A 77 -18.20 -31.25 -9.87
CA GLU A 77 -17.41 -31.07 -8.65
C GLU A 77 -17.59 -29.64 -8.12
N LEU A 78 -18.13 -29.51 -6.90
CA LEU A 78 -18.33 -28.23 -6.26
C LEU A 78 -17.03 -27.75 -5.59
N ASP A 79 -16.36 -26.75 -6.18
CA ASP A 79 -15.22 -26.06 -5.58
C ASP A 79 -15.48 -24.54 -5.50
N ARG A 80 -16.16 -24.15 -4.41
CA ARG A 80 -16.51 -22.75 -4.15
C ARG A 80 -15.29 -21.84 -3.98
N PRO A 81 -14.24 -22.21 -3.22
CA PRO A 81 -13.00 -21.43 -3.17
C PRO A 81 -12.39 -21.18 -4.55
N ARG A 82 -12.46 -22.17 -5.45
CA ARG A 82 -11.98 -21.97 -6.82
C ARG A 82 -12.81 -20.96 -7.58
N TRP A 83 -14.13 -21.03 -7.50
CA TRP A 83 -15.02 -20.06 -8.16
C TRP A 83 -14.84 -18.64 -7.61
N GLN A 84 -14.55 -18.51 -6.31
CA GLN A 84 -14.18 -17.24 -5.71
C GLN A 84 -12.89 -16.68 -6.29
N LEU A 85 -11.87 -17.52 -6.43
CA LEU A 85 -10.61 -17.12 -7.05
C LEU A 85 -10.81 -16.68 -8.50
N ASP A 86 -11.65 -17.38 -9.26
CA ASP A 86 -11.95 -17.06 -10.65
C ASP A 86 -12.71 -15.72 -10.76
N LEU A 87 -13.72 -15.49 -9.92
CA LEU A 87 -14.41 -14.18 -9.80
C LEU A 87 -13.41 -13.05 -9.53
N LEU A 88 -12.54 -13.22 -8.54
CA LEU A 88 -11.56 -12.19 -8.16
C LEU A 88 -10.54 -11.93 -9.29
N ARG A 89 -10.15 -12.96 -10.04
CA ARG A 89 -9.23 -12.85 -11.19
C ARG A 89 -9.89 -12.17 -12.39
N GLU A 90 -11.17 -12.45 -12.65
CA GLU A 90 -11.91 -11.79 -13.71
C GLU A 90 -12.14 -10.31 -13.39
N ALA A 91 -12.52 -10.00 -12.14
CA ALA A 91 -12.57 -8.62 -11.65
C ALA A 91 -11.20 -7.92 -11.74
N GLU A 92 -10.10 -8.65 -11.53
CA GLU A 92 -8.74 -8.09 -11.65
C GLU A 92 -8.42 -7.68 -13.10
N LYS A 93 -8.89 -8.45 -14.09
CA LYS A 93 -8.73 -8.11 -15.51
C LYS A 93 -9.48 -6.82 -15.85
N GLU A 94 -10.75 -6.71 -15.45
CA GLU A 94 -11.57 -5.51 -15.67
C GLU A 94 -10.97 -4.29 -14.96
N TYR A 95 -10.47 -4.47 -13.74
CA TYR A 95 -9.76 -3.42 -13.01
C TYR A 95 -8.52 -2.92 -13.76
N CYS A 96 -7.71 -3.83 -14.29
CA CYS A 96 -6.53 -3.47 -15.08
C CYS A 96 -6.90 -2.71 -16.36
N ILE A 97 -8.00 -3.08 -17.02
CA ILE A 97 -8.50 -2.42 -18.22
C ILE A 97 -9.01 -1.00 -17.87
N ASN A 98 -9.82 -0.87 -16.81
CA ASN A 98 -10.50 0.37 -16.46
C ASN A 98 -9.58 1.41 -15.78
N THR A 99 -8.56 0.97 -15.05
CA THR A 99 -7.66 1.86 -14.29
C THR A 99 -6.25 1.96 -14.86
N GLY A 100 -5.79 0.94 -15.60
CA GLY A 100 -4.39 0.79 -15.98
C GLY A 100 -3.47 0.33 -14.83
N GLU A 101 -4.02 0.08 -13.64
CA GLU A 101 -3.27 -0.40 -12.48
C GLU A 101 -3.27 -1.93 -12.39
N THR A 102 -2.25 -2.51 -11.74
CA THR A 102 -2.08 -3.96 -11.62
C THR A 102 -2.03 -4.38 -10.16
N MET A 103 -2.75 -5.45 -9.81
CA MET A 103 -2.78 -5.96 -8.44
C MET A 103 -1.45 -6.63 -8.07
N ARG A 104 -0.94 -6.33 -6.89
CA ARG A 104 0.32 -6.89 -6.37
C ARG A 104 0.09 -8.25 -5.71
N GLY A 105 1.11 -9.12 -5.73
CA GLY A 105 1.03 -10.46 -5.13
C GLY A 105 0.60 -10.47 -3.66
N TRP A 106 1.11 -9.52 -2.87
CA TRP A 106 0.76 -9.39 -1.46
C TRP A 106 -0.70 -8.97 -1.24
N GLN A 107 -1.30 -8.20 -2.17
CA GLN A 107 -2.71 -7.81 -2.08
C GLN A 107 -3.62 -9.02 -2.28
N ARG A 108 -3.30 -9.92 -3.23
CA ARG A 108 -4.04 -11.18 -3.45
C ARG A 108 -4.03 -12.07 -2.21
N VAL A 109 -2.84 -12.28 -1.63
CA VAL A 109 -2.69 -13.11 -0.42
C VAL A 109 -3.37 -12.45 0.78
N GLY A 110 -3.23 -11.14 0.93
CA GLY A 110 -3.90 -10.38 1.97
C GLY A 110 -5.42 -10.50 1.86
N LEU A 111 -5.96 -10.38 0.64
CA LEU A 111 -7.40 -10.38 0.37
C LEU A 111 -8.01 -11.73 0.74
N ALA A 112 -7.39 -12.82 0.29
CA ALA A 112 -7.81 -14.17 0.62
C ALA A 112 -7.78 -14.43 2.13
N LYS A 113 -6.70 -14.02 2.82
CA LYS A 113 -6.59 -14.15 4.29
C LYS A 113 -7.66 -13.33 5.02
N PHE A 114 -7.90 -12.10 4.58
CA PHE A 114 -8.88 -11.21 5.19
C PHE A 114 -10.29 -11.78 5.06
N CYS A 115 -10.72 -12.13 3.84
CA CYS A 115 -12.07 -12.67 3.59
C CYS A 115 -12.30 -14.00 4.31
N ARG A 116 -11.29 -14.89 4.31
CA ARG A 116 -11.34 -16.15 5.07
C ARG A 116 -11.53 -15.89 6.57
N ASN A 117 -10.76 -14.98 7.14
CA ASN A 117 -10.85 -14.66 8.57
C ASN A 117 -12.20 -13.99 8.89
N LEU A 118 -12.72 -13.16 7.99
CA LEU A 118 -14.03 -12.54 8.15
C LEU A 118 -15.15 -13.59 8.18
N ALA A 119 -15.15 -14.53 7.22
CA ALA A 119 -16.08 -15.65 7.21
C ALA A 119 -16.02 -16.47 8.51
N LEU A 120 -14.80 -16.76 9.01
CA LEU A 120 -14.62 -17.47 10.29
C LEU A 120 -15.21 -16.71 11.49
N VAL A 121 -15.03 -15.39 11.55
CA VAL A 121 -15.59 -14.54 12.61
C VAL A 121 -17.12 -14.53 12.56
N GLU A 122 -17.68 -14.53 11.34
CA GLU A 122 -19.13 -14.56 11.11
C GLU A 122 -19.73 -15.98 11.19
N ARG A 123 -18.91 -16.99 11.50
CA ARG A 123 -19.29 -18.41 11.55
C ARG A 123 -19.87 -18.91 10.22
N GLN A 124 -19.39 -18.34 9.12
CA GLN A 124 -19.68 -18.80 7.77
C GLN A 124 -18.56 -19.73 7.29
N ILE A 125 -18.94 -20.69 6.45
CA ILE A 125 -17.97 -21.64 5.85
C ILE A 125 -17.11 -20.92 4.81
N ILE A 126 -17.72 -20.02 4.04
CA ILE A 126 -17.13 -19.33 2.87
C ILE A 126 -17.60 -17.87 2.91
N PRO A 127 -16.76 -16.89 2.53
CA PRO A 127 -17.16 -15.48 2.51
C PRO A 127 -18.24 -15.20 1.45
N GLY A 128 -19.19 -14.33 1.80
CA GLY A 128 -20.20 -13.85 0.85
C GLY A 128 -19.68 -12.75 -0.09
N ILE A 129 -20.51 -12.32 -1.05
CA ILE A 129 -20.15 -11.21 -1.97
C ILE A 129 -19.82 -9.93 -1.21
N TYR A 130 -20.59 -9.64 -0.15
CA TYR A 130 -20.34 -8.47 0.69
C TYR A 130 -18.92 -8.50 1.28
N ASP A 131 -18.49 -9.64 1.80
CA ASP A 131 -17.17 -9.83 2.42
C ASP A 131 -16.04 -9.73 1.41
N LEU A 132 -16.22 -10.33 0.22
CA LEU A 132 -15.27 -10.23 -0.89
C LEU A 132 -15.10 -8.77 -1.34
N THR A 133 -16.21 -8.05 -1.48
CA THR A 133 -16.22 -6.64 -1.90
C THR A 133 -15.62 -5.74 -0.82
N LEU A 134 -15.93 -5.99 0.46
CA LEU A 134 -15.35 -5.26 1.59
C LEU A 134 -13.83 -5.50 1.68
N GLY A 135 -13.39 -6.74 1.50
CA GLY A 135 -11.96 -7.09 1.46
C GLY A 135 -11.24 -6.39 0.29
N ALA A 136 -11.84 -6.42 -0.90
CA ALA A 136 -11.31 -5.75 -2.09
C ALA A 136 -11.12 -4.25 -1.86
N ARG A 137 -12.13 -3.60 -1.27
CA ARG A 137 -12.09 -2.17 -0.90
C ARG A 137 -11.00 -1.86 0.12
N SER A 138 -10.78 -2.76 1.07
CA SER A 138 -9.89 -2.53 2.21
C SER A 138 -8.42 -2.75 1.87
N LEU A 139 -8.09 -3.66 0.96
CA LEU A 139 -6.70 -4.00 0.62
C LEU A 139 -6.20 -3.47 -0.72
N VAL A 140 -7.11 -3.17 -1.65
CA VAL A 140 -6.75 -2.61 -2.97
C VAL A 140 -7.18 -1.15 -3.01
N ASP A 141 -8.41 -0.90 -3.43
CA ASP A 141 -9.02 0.42 -3.49
C ASP A 141 -10.53 0.30 -3.79
N ASP A 142 -11.21 1.44 -3.85
CA ASP A 142 -12.63 1.51 -4.22
C ASP A 142 -12.90 1.09 -5.68
N ASN A 143 -11.94 1.22 -6.61
CA ASN A 143 -12.14 0.84 -8.01
C ASN A 143 -12.18 -0.68 -8.15
N TYR A 144 -11.24 -1.40 -7.55
CA TYR A 144 -11.24 -2.86 -7.56
C TYR A 144 -12.46 -3.44 -6.83
N ALA A 145 -12.88 -2.83 -5.71
CA ALA A 145 -14.11 -3.21 -5.03
C ALA A 145 -15.33 -3.09 -5.94
N TYR A 146 -15.41 -2.04 -6.76
CA TYR A 146 -16.48 -1.88 -7.73
C TYR A 146 -16.47 -3.00 -8.77
N GLU A 147 -15.30 -3.35 -9.32
CA GLU A 147 -15.20 -4.43 -10.32
C GLU A 147 -15.55 -5.80 -9.72
N VAL A 148 -15.18 -6.07 -8.45
CA VAL A 148 -15.59 -7.30 -7.74
C VAL A 148 -17.11 -7.37 -7.57
N TRP A 149 -17.74 -6.26 -7.15
CA TRP A 149 -19.19 -6.20 -7.01
C TRP A 149 -19.91 -6.38 -8.35
N GLN A 150 -19.45 -5.69 -9.40
CA GLN A 150 -19.99 -5.83 -10.75
C GLN A 150 -19.85 -7.26 -11.30
N MET A 151 -18.68 -7.88 -11.09
CA MET A 151 -18.44 -9.25 -11.52
C MET A 151 -19.34 -10.24 -10.77
N ALA A 152 -19.48 -10.06 -9.45
CA ALA A 152 -20.36 -10.90 -8.64
C ALA A 152 -21.84 -10.82 -9.07
N ASN A 153 -22.26 -9.67 -9.58
CA ASN A 153 -23.61 -9.38 -10.01
C ASN A 153 -23.92 -9.85 -11.44
N ARG A 154 -22.92 -10.30 -12.20
CA ARG A 154 -23.11 -10.77 -13.58
C ARG A 154 -23.91 -12.08 -13.57
N PHE A 155 -24.95 -12.11 -14.41
CA PHE A 155 -25.73 -13.31 -14.72
C PHE A 155 -26.11 -13.26 -16.19
N SER A 156 -25.32 -13.91 -17.04
CA SER A 156 -25.42 -13.74 -18.50
C SER A 156 -26.69 -14.32 -19.11
N VAL A 157 -27.29 -15.30 -18.44
CA VAL A 157 -28.47 -16.05 -18.93
C VAL A 157 -29.80 -15.34 -18.63
N GLN A 158 -29.78 -14.16 -18.00
CA GLN A 158 -30.99 -13.42 -17.71
C GLN A 158 -31.70 -12.95 -18.99
N GLN A 159 -32.95 -13.36 -19.17
CA GLN A 159 -33.80 -12.88 -20.25
C GLN A 159 -34.65 -11.73 -19.73
N THR A 160 -34.39 -10.51 -20.21
CA THR A 160 -35.14 -9.31 -19.81
C THR A 160 -36.38 -9.03 -20.66
N GLU A 161 -36.53 -9.73 -21.78
CA GLU A 161 -37.52 -9.37 -22.82
C GLU A 161 -38.64 -10.42 -23.03
N ASP A 162 -38.47 -11.67 -22.59
CA ASP A 162 -39.43 -12.75 -22.86
C ASP A 162 -39.61 -13.71 -21.66
N PRO A 163 -40.83 -13.84 -21.07
CA PRO A 163 -42.01 -13.00 -21.29
C PRO A 163 -41.79 -11.57 -20.73
N PRO A 164 -42.53 -10.56 -21.21
CA PRO A 164 -42.35 -9.16 -20.81
C PRO A 164 -42.94 -8.90 -19.43
N LEU A 165 -42.28 -9.41 -18.38
CA LEU A 165 -42.57 -9.05 -17.01
C LEU A 165 -42.06 -7.64 -16.73
N GLU A 166 -42.76 -6.91 -15.87
CA GLU A 166 -42.27 -5.61 -15.40
C GLU A 166 -40.91 -5.80 -14.71
N THR A 167 -39.93 -4.96 -15.08
CA THR A 167 -38.56 -5.03 -14.54
C THR A 167 -38.41 -4.07 -13.36
N LEU A 168 -38.21 -4.61 -12.16
CA LEU A 168 -38.05 -3.85 -10.93
C LEU A 168 -36.57 -3.74 -10.55
N ASN A 169 -36.14 -2.53 -10.18
CA ASN A 169 -34.84 -2.30 -9.55
C ASN A 169 -35.05 -2.10 -8.04
N ILE A 170 -34.79 -3.16 -7.27
CA ILE A 170 -35.13 -3.23 -5.85
C ILE A 170 -33.84 -3.18 -5.03
N SER A 171 -33.81 -2.37 -3.97
CA SER A 171 -32.67 -2.35 -3.05
C SER A 171 -32.74 -3.50 -2.04
N GLY A 172 -31.58 -3.97 -1.60
CA GLY A 172 -31.51 -5.08 -0.64
C GLY A 172 -32.19 -4.82 0.71
N ASP A 173 -32.45 -3.57 1.08
CA ASP A 173 -33.22 -3.21 2.29
C ASP A 173 -34.74 -3.31 2.13
N GLN A 174 -35.24 -3.47 0.90
CA GLN A 174 -36.65 -3.78 0.64
C GLN A 174 -36.94 -5.29 0.71
N VAL A 175 -35.92 -6.13 0.54
CA VAL A 175 -36.04 -7.60 0.52
C VAL A 175 -35.60 -8.22 1.84
N TRP A 176 -34.45 -7.77 2.37
CA TRP A 176 -33.82 -8.39 3.53
C TRP A 176 -33.99 -7.56 4.81
N LEU A 177 -34.17 -8.26 5.92
CA LEU A 177 -34.08 -7.65 7.25
C LEU A 177 -32.61 -7.50 7.65
N ARG A 178 -32.22 -6.32 8.17
CA ARG A 178 -30.86 -6.02 8.69
C ARG A 178 -29.75 -6.01 7.64
N THR A 179 -29.99 -5.35 6.51
CA THR A 179 -29.01 -5.20 5.42
C THR A 179 -27.79 -4.37 5.85
N ARG A 180 -26.60 -4.79 5.40
CA ARG A 180 -25.34 -4.04 5.60
C ARG A 180 -25.07 -3.15 4.38
N LYS A 181 -24.68 -1.89 4.61
CA LYS A 181 -24.39 -0.94 3.53
C LYS A 181 -22.88 -0.79 3.32
N LEU A 182 -22.45 -0.83 2.05
CA LEU A 182 -21.08 -0.58 1.64
C LEU A 182 -21.06 0.59 0.66
N ARG A 183 -20.23 1.61 0.93
CA ARG A 183 -20.07 2.73 0.00
C ARG A 183 -18.78 2.60 -0.78
N ILE A 184 -18.90 2.49 -2.10
CA ILE A 184 -17.78 2.40 -3.04
C ILE A 184 -17.66 3.73 -3.78
N ARG A 185 -16.47 4.34 -3.77
CA ARG A 185 -16.21 5.63 -4.43
C ARG A 185 -15.31 5.44 -5.65
N ARG A 186 -15.90 5.19 -6.81
CA ARG A 186 -15.16 5.00 -8.06
C ARG A 186 -14.38 6.28 -8.45
N ARG A 187 -13.07 6.11 -8.68
CA ARG A 187 -12.14 7.15 -9.14
C ARG A 187 -11.50 6.70 -10.44
N LEU A 188 -12.22 6.88 -11.54
CA LEU A 188 -11.68 6.60 -12.86
C LEU A 188 -10.62 7.63 -13.26
N PRO A 189 -9.57 7.24 -14.00
CA PRO A 189 -8.63 8.18 -14.61
C PRO A 189 -9.41 9.19 -15.45
N ARG A 190 -9.46 10.45 -14.99
CA ARG A 190 -10.07 11.51 -15.79
C ARG A 190 -9.09 11.92 -16.89
N MET A 191 -9.57 12.04 -18.13
CA MET A 191 -8.85 12.82 -19.13
C MET A 191 -8.55 14.19 -18.54
N LYS A 192 -7.30 14.63 -18.68
CA LYS A 192 -6.82 15.90 -18.12
C LYS A 192 -7.64 17.06 -18.69
N GLN A 193 -8.54 17.62 -17.89
CA GLN A 193 -9.41 18.73 -18.29
C GLN A 193 -8.71 20.09 -18.21
N MET A 194 -7.74 20.25 -17.32
CA MET A 194 -7.01 21.51 -17.17
C MET A 194 -5.83 21.58 -18.15
N LEU A 195 -5.88 22.54 -19.07
CA LEU A 195 -4.67 23.11 -19.66
C LEU A 195 -3.77 23.57 -18.50
N ARG A 196 -2.45 23.35 -18.61
CA ARG A 196 -1.49 23.75 -17.57
C ARG A 196 -1.76 25.21 -17.17
N PRO A 197 -1.72 25.57 -15.88
CA PRO A 197 -1.83 26.97 -15.47
C PRO A 197 -0.85 27.82 -16.29
N ARG A 198 -1.34 28.87 -16.96
CA ARG A 198 -0.52 29.78 -17.79
C ARG A 198 0.67 30.39 -17.03
N LEU A 199 0.62 30.39 -15.70
CA LEU A 199 1.62 30.97 -14.80
C LEU A 199 2.77 30.00 -14.43
N LEU A 200 2.69 28.71 -14.77
CA LEU A 200 3.85 27.82 -14.66
C LEU A 200 4.80 28.13 -15.81
N LYS A 201 5.80 28.99 -15.55
CA LYS A 201 6.90 29.24 -16.48
C LYS A 201 7.44 27.88 -16.96
N ARG A 202 7.48 27.68 -18.28
CA ARG A 202 8.11 26.49 -18.85
C ARG A 202 9.60 26.55 -18.50
N ARG A 203 10.16 25.43 -18.07
CA ARG A 203 11.62 25.27 -17.98
C ARG A 203 12.25 25.70 -19.29
N LYS A 204 13.28 26.54 -19.20
CA LYS A 204 14.12 26.88 -20.35
C LYS A 204 14.70 25.58 -20.91
N ARG A 205 14.76 25.48 -22.24
CA ARG A 205 15.35 24.34 -22.96
C ARG A 205 16.57 24.83 -23.72
N GLU A 206 17.52 23.95 -23.98
CA GLU A 206 18.60 24.22 -24.92
C GLU A 206 18.02 24.62 -26.28
N ASN A 207 18.61 25.63 -26.91
CA ASN A 207 18.35 26.02 -28.28
C ASN A 207 18.97 24.99 -29.25
N PHE A 208 20.15 24.46 -28.91
CA PHE A 208 20.85 23.40 -29.65
C PHE A 208 21.55 22.43 -28.70
N LYS A 209 21.69 21.17 -29.13
CA LYS A 209 22.29 20.09 -28.32
C LYS A 209 23.70 20.47 -27.85
N GLY A 210 23.91 20.51 -26.55
CA GLY A 210 25.22 20.78 -25.95
C GLY A 210 25.52 22.25 -25.65
N GLU A 211 24.56 23.15 -25.85
CA GLU A 211 24.66 24.57 -25.47
C GLU A 211 24.96 24.76 -23.98
N TRP A 212 24.35 23.95 -23.10
CA TRP A 212 24.60 24.09 -21.67
C TRP A 212 25.93 23.45 -21.26
N ALA A 213 26.36 22.41 -21.97
CA ALA A 213 27.65 21.75 -21.73
C ALA A 213 28.85 22.66 -22.04
N SER A 214 28.74 23.58 -23.01
CA SER A 214 29.82 24.55 -23.30
C SER A 214 29.92 25.69 -22.28
N GLN A 215 28.89 25.86 -21.45
CA GLN A 215 28.80 26.91 -20.42
C GLN A 215 29.15 26.42 -19.01
N THR A 216 29.57 25.16 -18.87
CA THR A 216 30.10 24.62 -17.61
C THR A 216 31.57 25.03 -17.49
N HIS A 217 31.91 25.76 -16.42
CA HIS A 217 33.27 26.31 -16.27
C HIS A 217 34.07 25.65 -15.14
N GLY A 218 33.52 24.61 -14.49
CA GLY A 218 34.25 23.68 -13.62
C GLY A 218 34.98 24.29 -12.42
N GLY A 219 34.73 25.55 -12.08
CA GLY A 219 35.55 26.31 -11.13
C GLY A 219 35.30 25.98 -9.65
N SER A 220 34.08 25.57 -9.29
CA SER A 220 33.74 25.15 -7.92
C SER A 220 32.35 24.52 -7.84
N ILE A 221 32.24 23.28 -7.36
CA ILE A 221 30.92 22.64 -7.22
C ILE A 221 30.20 23.12 -5.96
N CYS A 222 28.91 23.45 -6.06
CA CYS A 222 28.07 23.75 -4.90
C CYS A 222 26.64 23.21 -5.02
N SER A 223 25.98 23.08 -3.87
CA SER A 223 24.58 22.70 -3.77
C SER A 223 23.60 23.85 -4.08
N TYR A 224 22.33 23.49 -4.27
CA TYR A 224 21.23 24.43 -4.40
C TYR A 224 20.47 24.59 -3.06
N PRO A 225 20.50 25.77 -2.42
CA PRO A 225 20.02 25.93 -1.03
C PRO A 225 18.56 25.49 -0.76
N PRO A 226 17.59 25.68 -1.68
CA PRO A 226 16.23 25.15 -1.48
C PRO A 226 16.16 23.62 -1.41
N GLU A 227 17.04 22.89 -2.11
CA GLU A 227 17.15 21.44 -2.00
C GLU A 227 17.80 21.02 -0.68
N ASP A 228 18.81 21.76 -0.23
CA ASP A 228 19.45 21.53 1.07
C ASP A 228 18.42 21.62 2.20
N LEU A 229 17.56 22.65 2.18
CA LEU A 229 16.46 22.79 3.14
C LEU A 229 15.47 21.62 3.07
N LEU A 230 15.18 21.08 1.88
CA LEU A 230 14.28 19.93 1.73
C LEU A 230 14.88 18.67 2.34
N ILE A 231 16.17 18.40 2.07
CA ILE A 231 16.91 17.27 2.63
C ILE A 231 16.99 17.39 4.15
N GLU A 232 17.32 18.57 4.68
CA GLU A 232 17.37 18.85 6.13
C GLU A 232 16.02 18.66 6.83
N ASN A 233 14.94 19.20 6.24
CA ASN A 233 13.59 19.01 6.76
C ASN A 233 13.19 17.53 6.77
N TYR A 234 13.58 16.79 5.71
CA TYR A 234 13.33 15.36 5.64
C TYR A 234 14.17 14.58 6.65
N GLY A 235 15.44 14.95 6.86
CA GLY A 235 16.29 14.38 7.89
C GLY A 235 15.70 14.57 9.30
N ARG A 236 15.21 15.77 9.62
CA ARG A 236 14.48 16.04 10.87
C ARG A 236 13.18 15.23 11.01
N PHE A 237 12.49 14.97 9.91
CA PHE A 237 11.34 14.07 9.91
C PHE A 237 11.76 12.62 10.20
N LEU A 238 12.81 12.12 9.54
CA LEU A 238 13.31 10.76 9.74
C LEU A 238 13.81 10.52 11.17
N LYS A 239 14.53 11.48 11.76
CA LYS A 239 14.97 11.39 13.16
C LYS A 239 13.77 11.27 14.12
N ARG A 240 12.72 12.07 13.93
CA ARG A 240 11.49 12.00 14.74
C ARG A 240 10.74 10.68 14.53
N TYR A 241 10.62 10.23 13.28
CA TYR A 241 10.00 8.95 12.95
C TYR A 241 10.73 7.79 13.63
N ALA A 242 12.06 7.77 13.56
CA ALA A 242 12.86 6.73 14.17
C ALA A 242 12.74 6.67 15.70
N LYS A 243 12.74 7.83 16.37
CA LYS A 243 12.50 7.89 17.82
C LYS A 243 11.15 7.28 18.18
N ALA A 244 10.09 7.62 17.45
CA ALA A 244 8.75 7.05 17.67
C ALA A 244 8.72 5.53 17.46
N THR A 245 9.31 5.02 16.38
CA THR A 245 9.35 3.58 16.09
C THR A 245 10.09 2.79 17.17
N VAL A 246 11.26 3.28 17.63
CA VAL A 246 12.01 2.61 18.70
C VAL A 246 11.29 2.68 20.05
N SER A 247 10.61 3.78 20.35
CA SER A 247 9.77 3.89 21.55
C SER A 247 8.61 2.89 21.54
N GLU A 248 8.00 2.66 20.38
CA GLU A 248 6.90 1.69 20.19
C GLU A 248 7.37 0.24 20.38
N GLU A 249 8.54 -0.13 19.85
CA GLU A 249 9.13 -1.46 20.08
C GLU A 249 9.44 -1.75 21.55
N ARG A 250 9.70 -0.70 22.35
CA ARG A 250 9.98 -0.79 23.79
C ARG A 250 8.73 -0.57 24.65
N SER A 251 7.54 -0.60 24.05
CA SER A 251 6.30 -0.37 24.78
C SER A 251 6.02 -1.47 25.80
N ARG A 252 5.43 -1.04 26.91
CA ARG A 252 4.92 -1.91 27.99
C ARG A 252 3.43 -1.73 28.10
N VAL A 253 2.74 -2.77 28.53
CA VAL A 253 1.29 -2.75 28.73
C VAL A 253 1.02 -3.04 30.20
N GLU A 254 0.22 -2.19 30.82
CA GLU A 254 -0.13 -2.28 32.24
C GLU A 254 -1.65 -2.11 32.43
N PRO A 255 -2.24 -2.69 33.49
CA PRO A 255 -3.64 -2.44 33.82
C PRO A 255 -3.88 -0.95 34.12
N PHE A 256 -4.96 -0.40 33.57
CA PHE A 256 -5.39 0.96 33.84
C PHE A 256 -5.68 1.14 35.32
N THR A 257 -5.02 2.13 35.92
CA THR A 257 -5.23 2.51 37.32
C THR A 257 -5.76 3.93 37.39
N THR A 258 -4.90 4.92 37.18
CA THR A 258 -5.23 6.35 37.32
C THR A 258 -4.91 7.17 36.08
N SER A 259 -4.00 6.71 35.22
CA SER A 259 -3.54 7.42 34.02
C SER A 259 -3.70 6.56 32.78
N THR A 260 -4.04 7.21 31.66
CA THR A 260 -4.09 6.57 30.35
C THR A 260 -2.70 6.34 29.73
N LEU A 261 -1.63 6.77 30.41
CA LEU A 261 -0.24 6.75 29.90
C LEU A 261 -0.19 7.28 28.46
N ASP A 262 0.36 6.52 27.52
CA ASP A 262 0.45 6.86 26.09
C ASP A 262 -0.74 6.33 25.26
N GLY A 263 -1.76 5.77 25.93
CA GLY A 263 -3.05 5.40 25.35
C GLY A 263 -3.57 4.04 25.81
N ILE A 264 -4.82 3.74 25.44
CA ILE A 264 -5.45 2.44 25.73
C ILE A 264 -4.98 1.41 24.70
N ASP A 265 -4.49 0.26 25.17
CA ASP A 265 -4.22 -0.89 24.31
C ASP A 265 -5.53 -1.67 24.10
N LEU A 266 -6.22 -1.38 23.00
CA LEU A 266 -7.47 -2.03 22.64
C LEU A 266 -7.32 -3.54 22.48
N ARG A 267 -6.18 -4.03 21.98
CA ARG A 267 -5.99 -5.45 21.72
C ARG A 267 -5.85 -6.20 23.04
N GLU A 268 -5.02 -5.70 23.94
CA GLU A 268 -4.83 -6.33 25.25
C GLU A 268 -6.08 -6.20 26.12
N THR A 269 -6.76 -5.05 26.03
CA THR A 269 -8.07 -4.84 26.69
C THR A 269 -9.11 -5.85 26.21
N VAL A 270 -9.24 -6.09 24.90
CA VAL A 270 -10.19 -7.08 24.36
C VAL A 270 -9.78 -8.51 24.72
N ARG A 271 -8.47 -8.81 24.73
CA ARG A 271 -7.96 -10.13 25.15
C ARG A 271 -8.32 -10.45 26.60
N ASN A 272 -8.21 -9.47 27.49
CA ASN A 272 -8.51 -9.61 28.91
C ASN A 272 -9.88 -9.02 29.30
N TRP A 273 -10.82 -8.97 28.35
CA TRP A 273 -12.13 -8.33 28.56
C TRP A 273 -12.92 -8.94 29.73
N HIS A 274 -12.72 -10.24 29.97
CA HIS A 274 -13.33 -10.98 31.07
C HIS A 274 -12.93 -10.46 32.47
N GLU A 275 -11.80 -9.76 32.59
CA GLU A 275 -11.34 -9.17 33.85
C GLU A 275 -12.02 -7.84 34.19
N GLY A 276 -12.76 -7.25 33.24
CA GLY A 276 -13.41 -5.94 33.40
C GLY A 276 -12.42 -4.78 33.57
N ARG A 277 -11.16 -4.97 33.16
CA ARG A 277 -10.08 -3.98 33.29
C ARG A 277 -9.65 -3.47 31.92
N LEU A 278 -9.42 -2.16 31.85
CA LEU A 278 -8.77 -1.56 30.69
C LEU A 278 -7.26 -1.74 30.81
N TYR A 279 -6.58 -1.90 29.68
CA TYR A 279 -5.13 -1.96 29.61
C TYR A 279 -4.60 -0.74 28.89
N VAL A 280 -3.54 -0.14 29.42
CA VAL A 280 -2.88 1.05 28.88
C VAL A 280 -1.46 0.73 28.47
N ARG A 281 -0.96 1.43 27.45
CA ARG A 281 0.41 1.29 26.98
C ARG A 281 1.27 2.46 27.45
N GLU A 282 2.47 2.15 27.90
CA GLU A 282 3.56 3.11 28.09
C GLU A 282 4.60 2.88 27.00
N LEU A 283 4.88 3.91 26.21
CA LEU A 283 5.96 3.88 25.23
C LEU A 283 7.30 3.98 25.95
N GLY A 284 8.27 3.18 25.51
CA GLY A 284 9.61 3.27 26.07
C GLY A 284 10.24 4.64 25.82
N ARG A 285 10.84 5.25 26.85
CA ARG A 285 11.55 6.53 26.68
C ARG A 285 12.80 6.33 25.82
N PHE A 286 12.89 7.07 24.72
CA PHE A 286 14.10 7.15 23.91
C PHE A 286 15.08 8.14 24.57
N SER A 287 16.23 7.66 25.03
CA SER A 287 17.25 8.51 25.68
C SER A 287 18.22 9.06 24.65
N GLY A 288 18.39 10.39 24.59
CA GLY A 288 19.33 11.07 23.69
C GLY A 288 18.76 11.43 22.32
N ASP A 289 19.59 12.03 21.46
CA ASP A 289 19.24 12.34 20.08
C ASP A 289 19.91 11.38 19.08
N ILE A 290 19.62 11.56 17.79
CA ILE A 290 20.25 10.86 16.67
C ILE A 290 21.30 11.78 16.07
N GLY A 291 22.57 11.39 16.20
CA GLY A 291 23.71 12.23 15.83
C GLY A 291 24.05 12.15 14.35
N ALA A 292 23.92 10.96 13.76
CA ALA A 292 24.14 10.71 12.34
C ALA A 292 22.91 10.04 11.70
N LEU A 293 22.64 10.43 10.45
CA LEU A 293 21.58 9.87 9.61
C LEU A 293 22.20 9.32 8.33
N ILE A 294 22.01 8.03 8.06
CA ILE A 294 22.40 7.37 6.82
C ILE A 294 21.15 6.89 6.11
N VAL A 295 21.02 7.24 4.83
CA VAL A 295 19.94 6.76 3.95
C VAL A 295 20.56 6.12 2.72
N ILE A 296 20.31 4.82 2.53
CA ILE A 296 20.79 4.02 1.41
C ILE A 296 19.60 3.71 0.50
N PHE A 297 19.58 4.34 -0.68
CA PHE A 297 18.58 4.09 -1.71
C PHE A 297 18.94 2.87 -2.56
N ASP A 298 20.23 2.65 -2.79
CA ASP A 298 20.78 1.58 -3.60
C ASP A 298 22.18 1.20 -3.09
N GLU A 299 22.44 -0.09 -2.86
CA GLU A 299 23.74 -0.61 -2.36
C GLU A 299 24.84 -0.59 -3.43
N ASP A 300 24.52 -0.21 -4.68
CA ASP A 300 25.46 -0.04 -5.78
C ASP A 300 26.18 -1.32 -6.26
N LYS A 301 25.43 -2.41 -6.42
CA LYS A 301 26.01 -3.70 -6.86
C LYS A 301 26.60 -3.69 -8.26
N ASN A 302 26.21 -2.73 -9.09
CA ASN A 302 26.62 -2.63 -10.50
C ASN A 302 27.59 -1.47 -10.76
N ASP A 303 28.13 -0.85 -9.70
CA ASP A 303 29.03 0.32 -9.77
C ASP A 303 28.52 1.45 -10.67
N ARG A 304 27.24 1.79 -10.49
CA ARG A 304 26.53 2.87 -11.20
C ARG A 304 26.86 4.24 -10.60
N TYR A 305 27.19 4.31 -9.31
CA TYR A 305 27.33 5.56 -8.58
C TYR A 305 28.81 5.94 -8.39
N ARG A 306 29.41 6.52 -9.44
CA ARG A 306 30.86 6.82 -9.48
C ARG A 306 31.24 8.15 -8.85
N TYR A 307 30.29 9.05 -8.68
CA TYR A 307 30.54 10.35 -8.08
C TYR A 307 30.50 10.23 -6.56
N LEU A 308 31.67 10.39 -5.93
CA LEU A 308 31.87 10.31 -4.49
C LEU A 308 32.29 11.69 -3.98
N THR A 309 31.55 12.26 -3.04
CA THR A 309 31.91 13.57 -2.51
C THR A 309 31.49 13.77 -1.06
N THR A 310 32.12 14.76 -0.44
CA THR A 310 31.80 15.23 0.91
C THR A 310 31.57 16.74 0.84
N TRP A 311 30.45 17.20 1.36
CA TRP A 311 30.03 18.59 1.43
C TRP A 311 29.99 19.05 2.89
N LEU A 312 30.55 20.23 3.12
CA LEU A 312 30.51 20.89 4.41
C LEU A 312 29.36 21.88 4.48
N GLY A 313 28.62 21.87 5.59
CA GLY A 313 27.54 22.84 5.82
C GLY A 313 28.07 24.28 5.80
N GLU A 314 27.42 25.15 5.02
CA GLU A 314 27.77 26.57 4.94
C GLU A 314 27.22 27.32 6.16
N HIS A 315 26.06 26.90 6.67
CA HIS A 315 25.35 27.49 7.81
C HIS A 315 25.28 26.56 9.04
N GLN A 316 25.10 27.13 10.24
CA GLN A 316 25.08 26.37 11.51
C GLN A 316 23.99 25.28 11.59
N ASN A 317 22.90 25.45 10.84
CA ASN A 317 21.77 24.50 10.80
C ASN A 317 21.82 23.56 9.59
N GLU A 318 22.93 23.55 8.85
CA GLU A 318 23.17 22.62 7.75
C GLU A 318 24.08 21.51 8.24
N SER A 319 23.77 20.28 7.85
CA SER A 319 24.58 19.11 8.17
C SER A 319 25.78 19.02 7.24
N ASP A 320 26.89 18.49 7.73
CA ASP A 320 27.89 17.94 6.82
C ASP A 320 27.32 16.68 6.16
N MET A 321 27.59 16.53 4.88
CA MET A 321 27.08 15.44 4.06
C MET A 321 28.20 14.69 3.36
N ALA A 322 28.15 13.36 3.38
CA ALA A 322 28.92 12.52 2.46
C ALA A 322 27.94 11.66 1.66
N PHE A 323 28.14 11.55 0.36
CA PHE A 323 27.23 10.78 -0.49
C PHE A 323 27.90 10.22 -1.73
N TYR A 324 27.27 9.18 -2.28
CA TYR A 324 27.60 8.64 -3.58
C TYR A 324 26.40 8.80 -4.53
N SER A 325 26.66 9.24 -5.75
CA SER A 325 25.64 9.51 -6.76
C SER A 325 26.10 9.16 -8.17
N THR A 326 25.18 9.23 -9.13
CA THR A 326 25.54 9.22 -10.56
C THR A 326 26.33 10.47 -10.89
N GLU A 327 27.07 10.46 -11.99
CA GLU A 327 27.88 11.60 -12.40
C GLU A 327 26.97 12.82 -12.72
N PRO A 328 27.07 13.94 -11.97
CA PRO A 328 26.09 15.03 -12.09
C PRO A 328 26.05 15.70 -13.47
N PHE A 329 27.20 15.81 -14.13
CA PHE A 329 27.33 16.49 -15.42
C PHE A 329 27.14 15.57 -16.64
N GLU A 330 26.86 14.28 -16.45
CA GLU A 330 26.33 13.43 -17.54
C GLU A 330 24.91 13.83 -17.95
N HIS A 331 24.13 14.37 -16.99
CA HIS A 331 22.76 14.82 -17.21
C HIS A 331 22.59 16.30 -16.87
N ILE A 332 22.94 17.16 -17.83
CA ILE A 332 22.83 18.61 -17.69
C ILE A 332 21.38 19.06 -17.90
N VAL A 333 20.85 19.86 -16.97
CA VAL A 333 19.47 20.38 -16.99
C VAL A 333 19.37 21.90 -17.14
N GLY A 334 20.52 22.58 -17.14
CA GLY A 334 20.68 24.01 -17.37
C GLY A 334 22.17 24.38 -17.48
N PRO A 335 22.52 25.61 -17.88
CA PRO A 335 23.91 26.05 -17.95
C PRO A 335 24.60 25.93 -16.58
N GLY A 336 25.63 25.09 -16.47
CA GLY A 336 26.30 24.89 -15.18
C GLY A 336 25.49 24.07 -14.15
N ILE A 337 24.40 23.39 -14.55
CA ILE A 337 23.51 22.65 -13.63
C ILE A 337 23.46 21.18 -14.03
N GLY A 338 24.16 20.34 -13.27
CA GLY A 338 24.09 18.90 -13.36
C GLY A 338 22.96 18.32 -12.52
N ARG A 339 22.37 17.20 -12.96
CA ARG A 339 21.38 16.43 -12.21
C ARG A 339 21.95 15.04 -11.90
N ALA A 340 22.03 14.71 -10.62
CA ALA A 340 22.43 13.38 -10.17
C ALA A 340 21.32 12.69 -9.38
N GLU A 341 21.44 11.36 -9.28
CA GLU A 341 20.62 10.53 -8.40
C GLU A 341 21.52 9.94 -7.31
N TYR A 342 21.14 10.14 -6.04
CA TYR A 342 21.81 9.51 -4.91
C TYR A 342 21.65 7.99 -4.96
N GLY A 343 22.75 7.29 -4.69
CA GLY A 343 22.74 5.90 -4.26
C GLY A 343 22.63 5.81 -2.74
N GLY A 344 23.31 6.70 -2.02
CA GLY A 344 23.19 6.83 -0.57
C GLY A 344 23.85 8.09 -0.04
N LEU A 345 23.42 8.52 1.15
CA LEU A 345 23.92 9.73 1.81
C LEU A 345 24.04 9.54 3.32
N LEU A 346 24.98 10.27 3.91
CA LEU A 346 25.21 10.47 5.33
C LEU A 346 24.99 11.96 5.63
N MET A 347 24.35 12.26 6.75
CA MET A 347 24.20 13.61 7.30
C MET A 347 24.62 13.63 8.76
N THR A 348 25.45 14.60 9.16
CA THR A 348 25.86 14.79 10.56
C THR A 348 25.84 16.25 10.99
N LEU A 349 25.57 16.49 12.27
CA LEU A 349 25.64 17.81 12.91
C LEU A 349 26.56 17.73 14.13
N PRO A 350 27.23 18.83 14.51
CA PRO A 350 27.29 20.14 13.85
C PRO A 350 28.20 20.16 12.60
N PRO A 351 28.08 21.17 11.70
CA PRO A 351 28.82 21.21 10.44
C PRO A 351 30.32 21.54 10.59
N ARG A 352 31.05 21.41 9.48
CA ARG A 352 32.48 21.71 9.28
C ARG A 352 33.42 20.81 10.08
N ARG A 353 33.02 19.56 10.28
CA ARG A 353 33.79 18.53 10.98
C ARG A 353 34.14 17.35 10.09
N MET A 354 33.32 17.06 9.08
CA MET A 354 33.49 15.88 8.23
C MET A 354 34.65 16.07 7.26
N TYR A 355 35.68 15.25 7.39
CA TYR A 355 36.76 15.16 6.40
C TYR A 355 36.35 14.29 5.21
N ASP A 356 37.26 14.07 4.27
CA ASP A 356 36.98 13.27 3.09
C ASP A 356 36.79 11.78 3.41
N VAL A 357 35.54 11.41 3.69
CA VAL A 357 35.10 10.04 4.02
C VAL A 357 35.52 9.01 2.96
N TRP A 358 35.66 9.42 1.69
CA TRP A 358 35.88 8.48 0.60
C TRP A 358 37.33 8.04 0.46
N ASN A 359 38.27 8.89 0.86
CA ASN A 359 39.71 8.62 0.79
C ASN A 359 40.33 8.35 2.18
N ASP A 360 39.53 8.34 3.24
CA ASP A 360 39.98 8.06 4.60
C ASP A 360 40.30 6.57 4.80
N SER A 361 41.57 6.24 5.05
CA SER A 361 42.05 4.87 5.24
C SER A 361 41.42 4.15 6.44
N ASP A 362 40.91 4.90 7.43
CA ASP A 362 40.29 4.29 8.62
C ASP A 362 38.99 3.55 8.28
N TYR A 363 38.42 3.79 7.10
CA TYR A 363 37.20 3.16 6.62
C TYR A 363 37.43 2.05 5.58
N ASP A 364 38.67 1.62 5.34
CA ASP A 364 39.00 0.59 4.33
C ASP A 364 38.48 -0.82 4.67
N LEU A 365 38.04 -1.04 5.91
CA LEU A 365 37.31 -2.24 6.32
C LEU A 365 35.92 -2.37 5.65
N ALA A 366 35.38 -1.29 5.09
CA ALA A 366 34.09 -1.30 4.40
C ALA A 366 34.17 -1.99 3.04
N GLU A 367 33.25 -2.91 2.76
CA GLU A 367 33.19 -3.61 1.45
C GLU A 367 32.31 -2.87 0.44
N SER A 368 31.52 -1.90 0.89
CA SER A 368 30.61 -1.13 0.03
C SER A 368 30.56 0.34 0.42
N LYS A 369 30.10 1.18 -0.51
CA LYS A 369 29.89 2.62 -0.29
C LYS A 369 28.93 2.88 0.88
N ALA A 370 27.88 2.07 1.00
CA ALA A 370 26.93 2.13 2.10
C ALA A 370 27.57 1.85 3.47
N GLU A 371 28.50 0.90 3.53
CA GLU A 371 29.23 0.58 4.74
C GLU A 371 30.25 1.65 5.11
N ARG A 372 30.92 2.26 4.13
CA ARG A 372 31.84 3.38 4.37
C ARG A 372 31.09 4.55 5.00
N LEU A 373 29.90 4.88 4.48
CA LEU A 373 29.01 5.88 5.09
C LEU A 373 28.57 5.51 6.50
N LEU A 374 28.33 4.24 6.79
CA LEU A 374 27.98 3.79 8.14
C LEU A 374 29.17 3.93 9.11
N MET A 375 30.39 3.58 8.70
CA MET A 375 31.60 3.79 9.52
C MET A 375 31.79 5.26 9.84
N ALA A 376 31.75 6.12 8.82
CA ALA A 376 31.82 7.57 9.01
C ALA A 376 30.68 8.09 9.90
N GLY A 377 29.47 7.56 9.75
CA GLY A 377 28.35 7.92 10.60
C GLY A 377 28.56 7.53 12.07
N LEU A 378 29.22 6.41 12.37
CA LEU A 378 29.57 6.02 13.73
C LEU A 378 30.63 6.93 14.34
N ASP A 379 31.61 7.34 13.53
CA ASP A 379 32.74 8.17 13.93
C ASP A 379 32.33 9.63 14.19
N TYR A 380 31.66 10.26 13.21
CA TYR A 380 31.27 11.68 13.28
C TYR A 380 30.03 11.95 14.17
N SER A 381 29.27 10.92 14.56
CA SER A 381 28.09 11.09 15.41
C SER A 381 28.48 11.63 16.79
N MET A 382 27.85 12.74 17.19
CA MET A 382 27.99 13.31 18.54
C MET A 382 27.10 12.61 19.57
N GLU A 383 26.04 11.96 19.10
CA GLU A 383 25.07 11.28 19.95
C GLU A 383 25.30 9.78 19.94
N ARG A 384 24.73 9.09 20.92
CA ARG A 384 24.78 7.63 21.02
C ARG A 384 24.12 6.95 19.82
N HIS A 385 23.03 7.50 19.28
CA HIS A 385 22.22 6.82 18.26
C HIS A 385 22.61 7.26 16.85
N VAL A 386 22.84 6.27 15.98
CA VAL A 386 23.09 6.43 14.55
C VAL A 386 21.96 5.77 13.77
N LEU A 387 21.23 6.55 12.98
CA LEU A 387 20.10 6.06 12.21
C LEU A 387 20.56 5.55 10.84
N TYR A 388 20.26 4.29 10.55
CA TYR A 388 20.59 3.63 9.29
C TYR A 388 19.31 3.16 8.59
N ILE A 389 18.98 3.80 7.46
CA ILE A 389 17.80 3.49 6.65
C ILE A 389 18.26 2.84 5.35
N ALA A 390 17.88 1.58 5.14
CA ALA A 390 18.29 0.82 3.95
C ALA A 390 17.29 -0.30 3.64
N THR A 391 17.48 -0.98 2.51
CA THR A 391 16.71 -2.18 2.16
C THR A 391 17.06 -3.37 3.07
N LYS A 392 18.32 -3.45 3.51
CA LYS A 392 18.85 -4.51 4.37
C LYS A 392 19.52 -3.94 5.62
N PRO A 393 19.49 -4.68 6.75
CA PRO A 393 20.26 -4.30 7.92
C PRO A 393 21.77 -4.39 7.64
N PRO A 394 22.60 -3.63 8.38
CA PRO A 394 24.05 -3.70 8.23
C PRO A 394 24.59 -5.06 8.72
N ARG A 395 25.79 -5.44 8.24
CA ARG A 395 26.47 -6.67 8.69
C ARG A 395 26.65 -6.68 10.22
N SER A 396 26.66 -7.87 10.80
CA SER A 396 26.74 -8.05 12.26
C SER A 396 27.97 -7.41 12.90
N MET A 397 29.10 -7.35 12.17
CA MET A 397 30.35 -6.70 12.61
C MET A 397 30.13 -5.23 13.01
N PHE A 398 29.26 -4.49 12.30
CA PHE A 398 28.99 -3.08 12.60
C PHE A 398 28.36 -2.86 13.98
N ARG A 399 27.67 -3.86 14.55
CA ARG A 399 27.18 -3.77 15.93
C ARG A 399 28.34 -3.78 16.93
N GLN A 400 29.37 -4.57 16.66
CA GLN A 400 30.57 -4.62 17.51
C GLN A 400 31.39 -3.33 17.37
N LEU A 401 31.57 -2.84 16.13
CA LEU A 401 32.24 -1.57 15.87
C LEU A 401 31.53 -0.42 16.58
N ALA A 402 30.20 -0.31 16.42
CA ALA A 402 29.40 0.68 17.11
C ALA A 402 29.56 0.61 18.64
N ALA A 403 29.56 -0.61 19.21
CA ALA A 403 29.76 -0.78 20.65
C ALA A 403 31.14 -0.28 21.13
N ARG A 404 32.21 -0.48 20.34
CA ARG A 404 33.57 -0.01 20.68
C ARG A 404 33.66 1.52 20.76
N VAL A 405 32.94 2.23 19.89
CA VAL A 405 32.87 3.70 19.89
C VAL A 405 31.72 4.25 20.74
N ASN A 406 31.08 3.42 21.58
CA ASN A 406 29.93 3.77 22.41
C ASN A 406 28.78 4.40 21.60
N ARG A 407 28.43 3.75 20.50
CA ARG A 407 27.33 4.08 19.59
C ARG A 407 26.36 2.91 19.46
N GLN A 408 25.13 3.21 19.06
CA GLN A 408 24.08 2.25 18.80
C GLN A 408 23.43 2.54 17.45
N ILE A 409 23.41 1.52 16.59
CA ILE A 409 22.77 1.61 15.28
C ILE A 409 21.27 1.37 15.44
N VAL A 410 20.46 2.30 14.95
CA VAL A 410 19.00 2.18 14.82
C VAL A 410 18.71 1.89 13.36
N TYR A 411 18.23 0.69 13.06
CA TYR A 411 17.91 0.28 11.68
C TYR A 411 16.43 0.45 11.38
N ILE A 412 16.10 1.07 10.25
CA ILE A 412 14.73 1.16 9.74
C ILE A 412 14.70 0.69 8.27
N PRO A 413 13.87 -0.30 7.92
CA PRO A 413 13.69 -0.71 6.54
C PRO A 413 13.13 0.44 5.69
N ILE A 414 13.81 0.76 4.58
CA ILE A 414 13.40 1.85 3.68
C ILE A 414 11.96 1.68 3.13
N GLY A 415 11.47 0.44 3.05
CA GLY A 415 10.11 0.11 2.61
C GLY A 415 8.99 0.62 3.52
N GLN A 416 9.30 1.04 4.76
CA GLN A 416 8.33 1.68 5.65
C GLN A 416 8.06 3.15 5.28
N LEU A 417 8.89 3.75 4.43
CA LEU A 417 8.81 5.16 4.05
C LEU A 417 8.02 5.35 2.75
N SER A 418 7.40 6.53 2.61
CA SER A 418 6.61 6.87 1.41
C SER A 418 7.49 6.89 0.14
N PRO A 419 7.18 6.07 -0.89
CA PRO A 419 7.97 6.03 -2.13
C PRO A 419 8.02 7.38 -2.87
N VAL A 420 6.95 8.17 -2.77
CA VAL A 420 6.87 9.50 -3.39
C VAL A 420 7.87 10.47 -2.76
N LYS A 421 7.98 10.48 -1.42
CA LYS A 421 8.94 11.32 -0.71
C LYS A 421 10.37 10.87 -0.98
N LEU A 422 10.63 9.55 -0.97
CA LEU A 422 11.95 8.98 -1.28
C LEU A 422 12.41 9.34 -2.70
N LYS A 423 11.50 9.29 -3.69
CA LYS A 423 11.83 9.69 -5.06
C LYS A 423 12.21 11.17 -5.17
N LYS A 424 11.60 12.03 -4.36
CA LYS A 424 11.89 13.47 -4.34
C LYS A 424 13.29 13.77 -3.78
N ILE A 425 13.64 13.16 -2.66
CA ILE A 425 14.95 13.39 -2.00
C ILE A 425 16.12 12.69 -2.69
N ARG A 426 15.86 11.68 -3.53
CA ARG A 426 16.91 10.93 -4.24
C ARG A 426 17.57 11.75 -5.34
N VAL A 427 16.94 12.81 -5.81
CA VAL A 427 17.49 13.68 -6.86
C VAL A 427 18.21 14.85 -6.23
N VAL A 428 19.40 15.16 -6.73
CA VAL A 428 20.17 16.34 -6.35
C VAL A 428 20.63 17.08 -7.59
N HIS A 429 20.63 18.41 -7.52
CA HIS A 429 21.27 19.24 -8.52
C HIS A 429 22.60 19.80 -8.02
N VAL A 430 23.60 19.69 -8.89
CA VAL A 430 24.97 20.09 -8.62
C VAL A 430 25.30 21.27 -9.52
N LEU A 431 25.66 22.40 -8.91
CA LEU A 431 25.93 23.65 -9.61
C LEU A 431 27.45 23.82 -9.80
N ASP A 432 27.86 24.34 -10.95
CA ASP A 432 29.27 24.57 -11.29
C ASP A 432 29.91 25.81 -10.64
N SER A 433 29.09 26.64 -9.99
CA SER A 433 29.50 27.85 -9.27
C SER A 433 28.35 28.43 -8.42
N ARG A 434 28.72 29.19 -7.38
CA ARG A 434 27.74 29.86 -6.50
C ARG A 434 26.87 30.89 -7.22
N THR A 435 27.37 31.49 -8.29
CA THR A 435 26.61 32.46 -9.11
C THR A 435 25.40 31.81 -9.77
N ARG A 436 25.49 30.53 -10.16
CA ARG A 436 24.37 29.76 -10.74
C ARG A 436 23.19 29.59 -9.79
N ARG A 437 23.35 29.73 -8.47
CA ARG A 437 22.22 29.64 -7.51
C ARG A 437 21.09 30.63 -7.85
N LYS A 438 21.41 31.80 -8.40
CA LYS A 438 20.41 32.82 -8.79
C LYS A 438 19.59 32.42 -10.02
N GLU A 439 20.22 31.70 -10.95
CA GLU A 439 19.62 31.31 -12.23
C GLU A 439 18.98 29.92 -12.15
N ALA A 440 19.39 29.08 -11.20
CA ALA A 440 18.96 27.70 -11.09
C ALA A 440 17.44 27.55 -11.02
N ALA A 441 16.73 28.45 -10.32
CA ALA A 441 15.27 28.45 -10.20
C ALA A 441 14.51 28.50 -11.54
N ASP A 442 15.15 28.95 -12.63
CA ASP A 442 14.55 28.95 -13.97
C ASP A 442 14.57 27.55 -14.63
N TYR A 443 15.41 26.64 -14.11
CA TYR A 443 15.69 25.31 -14.69
C TYR A 443 15.24 24.16 -13.77
N ILE A 444 15.31 24.33 -12.45
CA ILE A 444 14.98 23.33 -11.42
C ILE A 444 13.82 23.80 -10.52
N TRP A 445 13.11 22.88 -9.85
CA TRP A 445 11.85 23.16 -9.12
C TRP A 445 12.04 23.11 -7.61
#